data_AF-A0A520NSS1-F1
#
_entry.id   AF-A0A520NSS1-F1
#
_cell.length_a   1.000
_cell.length_b   1.000
_cell.length_c   1.000
_cell.angle_alpha   90.00
_cell.angle_beta   90.00
_cell.angle_gamma   90.00
#
_symmetry.space_group_name_H-M   'P 1'
#
loop_
_entity.id
_entity.type
_entity.pdbx_description
1 polymer ?
#
loop_
_entity_poly.entity_id
_entity_poly.type
_entity_poly.pdbx_seq_one_letter_code
_entity_poly.pdbx_strand_id
1 'polypeptide(L)' 'MPRKECDRFVSLAVCAAEVLFEVDEKWMITSPAGGISALTDFERHDAIGKSCLDLIDPAEKFYVT' A
#
# COMPACT_ATOMS: atom_id res chain seq x y z
N MET A 1 -9.88 -18.28 1.13
CA MET A 1 -9.12 -18.44 2.39
C MET A 1 -9.89 -17.82 3.53
N PRO A 2 -9.87 -18.41 4.75
CA PRO A 2 -10.51 -17.82 5.92
C PRO A 2 -9.77 -16.53 6.34
N ARG A 3 -10.51 -15.45 6.65
CA ARG A 3 -9.96 -14.11 6.98
C ARG A 3 -8.83 -14.11 8.01
N LYS A 4 -8.93 -14.98 9.03
CA LYS A 4 -7.89 -15.15 10.07
C LYS A 4 -6.51 -15.56 9.54
N GLU A 5 -6.47 -16.30 8.44
CA GLU A 5 -5.22 -16.77 7.84
C GLU A 5 -4.57 -15.64 7.02
N CYS A 6 -5.38 -14.88 6.28
CA CYS A 6 -4.94 -13.64 5.62
C CYS A 6 -4.40 -12.61 6.61
N ASP A 7 -5.06 -12.40 7.76
CA ASP A 7 -4.60 -11.47 8.80
C ASP A 7 -3.20 -11.82 9.32
N ARG A 8 -2.88 -13.12 9.41
CA ARG A 8 -1.58 -13.61 9.89
C ARG A 8 -0.47 -13.35 8.87
N PHE A 9 -0.76 -13.53 7.58
CA PHE A 9 0.18 -13.22 6.49
C PHE A 9 0.38 -11.71 6.33
N VAL A 10 -0.69 -10.91 6.46
CA VAL A 10 -0.61 -9.45 6.47
C VAL A 10 0.26 -8.96 7.63
N SER A 11 0.10 -9.54 8.82
CA SER A 11 0.96 -9.18 9.96
C SER A 11 2.44 -9.49 9.74
N LEU A 12 2.77 -10.60 9.05
CA LEU A 12 4.15 -10.93 8.70
C LEU A 12 4.70 -10.03 7.60
N ALA A 13 3.87 -9.69 6.60
CA ALA A 13 4.22 -8.76 5.54
C ALA A 13 4.50 -7.34 6.09
N VAL A 14 3.69 -6.87 7.05
CA VAL A 14 3.91 -5.59 7.75
C VAL A 14 5.21 -5.58 8.56
N CYS A 15 5.67 -6.73 9.08
CA CYS A 15 6.98 -6.80 9.73
C CYS A 15 8.16 -6.76 8.74
N ALA A 16 7.94 -7.12 7.47
CA ALA A 16 8.98 -7.16 6.44
C ALA A 16 8.98 -5.92 5.53
N ALA A 17 7.86 -5.20 5.45
CA ALA A 17 7.69 -4.01 4.61
C ALA A 17 7.33 -2.80 5.47
N GLU A 18 8.00 -1.67 5.23
CA GLU A 18 7.75 -0.45 5.99
C GLU A 18 6.40 0.21 5.61
N VAL A 19 5.96 0.00 4.37
CA VAL A 19 4.65 0.41 3.84
C VAL A 19 3.98 -0.78 3.16
N LEU A 20 2.69 -0.99 3.45
CA LEU A 20 1.87 -2.03 2.81
C LEU A 20 0.51 -1.44 2.44
N PHE A 21 0.01 -1.72 1.24
CA PHE A 21 -1.35 -1.37 0.89
C PHE A 21 -1.89 -2.34 -0.16
N GLU A 22 -3.20 -2.53 -0.14
CA GLU A 22 -3.92 -3.26 -1.19
C GLU A 22 -4.32 -2.28 -2.29
N VAL A 23 -4.26 -2.75 -3.54
CA VAL A 23 -4.71 -2.00 -4.73
C VAL A 23 -5.72 -2.80 -5.54
N ASP A 24 -6.55 -2.11 -6.31
CA ASP A 24 -7.41 -2.72 -7.32
C ASP A 24 -6.67 -2.93 -8.66
N GLU A 25 -7.38 -3.47 -9.66
CA GLU A 25 -6.86 -3.72 -11.01
C GLU A 25 -6.41 -2.45 -11.76
N LYS A 26 -6.79 -1.27 -11.27
CA LYS A 26 -6.40 0.04 -11.81
C LYS A 26 -5.29 0.69 -10.99
N TRP A 27 -4.65 -0.06 -10.08
CA TRP A 27 -3.60 0.41 -9.19
C TRP A 27 -4.08 1.47 -8.17
N MET A 28 -5.39 1.51 -7.89
CA MET A 28 -5.95 2.42 -6.91
C MET A 28 -5.90 1.78 -5.52
N ILE A 29 -5.41 2.51 -4.53
CA ILE A 29 -5.32 2.03 -3.14
C ILE A 29 -6.71 1.78 -2.58
N THR A 30 -6.98 0.57 -2.11
CA THR A 30 -8.28 0.17 -1.52
C THR A 30 -8.20 -0.04 -0.02
N SER A 31 -7.04 -0.43 0.51
CA SER A 31 -6.82 -0.65 1.93
C SER A 31 -5.37 -0.33 2.31
N PRO A 32 -5.12 0.78 3.03
CA PRO A 32 -3.79 1.09 3.52
C PRO A 32 -3.48 0.33 4.82
N ALA A 33 -2.30 -0.27 4.90
CA ALA A 33 -1.79 -1.01 6.03
C ALA A 33 -0.37 -0.52 6.43
N GLY A 34 0.09 -0.92 7.61
CA GLY A 34 1.44 -0.56 8.08
C GLY A 34 1.68 0.95 8.24
N GLY A 35 2.89 1.40 7.89
CA GLY A 35 3.44 2.74 8.16
C GLY A 35 3.18 3.82 7.11
N ILE A 36 2.10 3.73 6.31
CA ILE A 36 1.87 4.67 5.19
C ILE A 36 1.94 6.14 5.63
N SER A 37 1.35 6.49 6.78
CA SER A 37 1.35 7.86 7.30
C SER A 37 2.69 8.29 7.91
N ALA A 38 3.61 7.36 8.15
CA ALA A 38 4.94 7.64 8.70
C ALA A 38 6.00 7.87 7.61
N LEU A 39 5.75 7.35 6.40
CA LEU A 39 6.73 7.34 5.30
C LEU A 39 6.25 8.07 4.04
N THR A 40 4.97 8.42 3.99
CA THR A 40 4.36 9.14 2.89
C THR A 40 3.66 10.38 3.44
N ASP A 41 3.39 11.36 2.57
CA ASP A 41 2.61 12.55 2.92
C ASP A 41 1.10 12.28 3.00
N PHE A 42 0.68 11.01 2.98
CA PHE A 42 -0.73 10.63 3.06
C PHE A 42 -1.11 10.08 4.42
N GLU A 43 -2.16 10.67 4.99
CA GLU A 43 -2.91 10.04 6.06
C GLU A 43 -3.64 8.79 5.54
N ARG A 44 -3.83 7.78 6.40
CA ARG A 44 -4.42 6.49 5.98
C ARG A 44 -5.76 6.66 5.27
N HIS A 45 -6.60 7.57 5.73
CA HIS A 45 -7.92 7.78 5.14
C HIS A 45 -7.84 8.51 3.78
N ASP A 46 -6.84 9.36 3.60
CA ASP A 46 -6.62 10.13 2.37
C ASP A 46 -5.92 9.32 1.27
N ALA A 47 -5.28 8.21 1.65
CA ALA A 47 -4.63 7.30 0.72
C ALA A 47 -5.64 6.49 -0.12
N ILE A 48 -6.84 6.23 0.41
CA ILE A 48 -7.85 5.41 -0.29
C ILE A 48 -8.32 6.13 -1.56
N GLY A 49 -8.29 5.42 -2.68
CA GLY A 49 -8.69 5.96 -3.98
C GLY A 49 -7.64 6.82 -4.66
N LYS A 50 -6.41 6.92 -4.12
CA LYS A 50 -5.25 7.44 -4.86
C LYS A 50 -4.55 6.33 -5.64
N SER A 51 -3.86 6.70 -6.72
CA SER A 51 -3.01 5.76 -7.44
C SER A 51 -1.78 5.45 -6.60
N CYS A 52 -1.45 4.17 -6.41
CA CYS A 52 -0.22 3.82 -5.71
C CYS A 52 1.03 4.26 -6.46
N LEU A 53 0.93 4.49 -7.77
CA LEU A 53 2.03 5.00 -8.59
C LEU A 53 2.39 6.44 -8.20
N ASP A 54 1.50 7.19 -7.56
CA ASP A 54 1.80 8.54 -7.07
C ASP A 54 2.75 8.53 -5.86
N LEU A 55 2.95 7.37 -5.23
CA LEU A 55 3.93 7.17 -4.16
C LEU A 55 5.36 6.93 -4.68
N ILE A 56 5.50 6.64 -5.98
CA ILE A 56 6.78 6.32 -6.59
C ILE A 56 7.41 7.61 -7.10
N ASP A 57 8.72 7.75 -6.88
CA ASP A 57 9.48 8.88 -7.40
C ASP A 57 9.21 9.05 -8.91
N PRO A 58 8.91 10.27 -9.38
CA PRO A 58 8.61 10.51 -10.79
C PRO A 58 9.69 10.03 -11.77
N ALA A 59 10.97 10.06 -11.37
CA ALA A 59 12.09 9.58 -12.18
C ALA A 59 12.10 8.04 -12.32
N GLU A 60 11.52 7.33 -11.36
CA GLU A 60 11.48 5.86 -11.32
C GLU A 60 10.19 5.28 -11.93
N LYS A 61 9.18 6.11 -12.22
CA LYS A 61 7.89 5.69 -12.79
C LYS A 61 8.04 4.87 -14.10
N PHE A 62 9.08 5.14 -14.88
CA PHE A 62 9.35 4.45 -16.15
C PHE A 62 9.62 2.95 -16.02
N TYR A 63 9.97 2.45 -14.83
CA TYR A 63 10.25 1.02 -14.60
C TYR A 63 9.02 0.23 -14.14
N VAL A 64 7.90 0.90 -13.89
CA VAL A 64 6.72 0.30 -13.23
C VAL A 64 5.47 0.33 -14.11
N THR A 65 5.42 1.21 -15.12
CA THR A 65 4.37 1.28 -16.15
C THR A 65 4.78 0.61 -17.45
#